data_AF-A0A3E0VZG7-F1
#
_entry.id   AF-A0A3E0VZG7-F1
#
_cell.length_a   1.000
_cell.length_b   1.000
_cell.length_c   1.000
_cell.angle_alpha   90.00
_cell.angle_beta   90.00
_cell.angle_gamma   90.00
#
_symmetry.space_group_name_H-M   'P 1'
#
loop_
_entity.id
_entity.type
_entity.pdbx_description
1 polymer ?
#
loop_
_entity_poly.entity_id
_entity_poly.type
_entity_poly.pdbx_seq_one_letter_code
_entity_poly.pdbx_strand_id
1 'polypeptide(L)'
;MTDGARTTGDAPAQGAARTTGAGTKADAGGAALTHVRPDGAVLMVDVTDKAVTKRIAHAEATLITRPDVIALLVAGELPKGEALATARIAGIMGAKQTSALIPLCHPLPLSGATVDFTPQSDRVIIHTSVKTTGVTGVEMEALTAASVAALTLYDMIKAVDKLATITDIRVVSKSGGKSGDWVRPGSQPGGDAS
;
A
#
# COMPACT_ATOMS: atom_id res chain seq x y z
N MET A 1 19.29 -28.44 59.44
CA MET A 1 18.57 -27.38 60.19
C MET A 1 18.34 -26.26 59.18
N THR A 2 17.20 -26.07 58.53
CA THR A 2 15.80 -26.45 58.82
C THR A 2 15.05 -26.67 57.50
N ASP A 3 14.24 -27.74 57.47
CA ASP A 3 13.16 -28.06 56.51
C ASP A 3 12.26 -26.84 56.22
N GLY A 4 11.65 -26.66 55.05
CA GLY A 4 11.16 -27.69 54.13
C GLY A 4 9.63 -27.79 54.22
N ALA A 5 8.93 -26.68 53.93
CA ALA A 5 7.48 -26.63 53.90
C ALA A 5 6.93 -27.14 52.55
N ARG A 6 6.03 -28.14 52.60
CA ARG A 6 4.74 -28.13 51.88
C ARG A 6 3.94 -29.40 52.15
N THR A 7 2.78 -29.22 52.78
CA THR A 7 1.72 -30.20 52.99
C THR A 7 0.90 -30.36 51.71
N THR A 8 0.63 -31.61 51.34
CA THR A 8 -0.33 -32.03 50.31
C THR A 8 -1.76 -31.92 50.85
N GLY A 9 -2.64 -31.26 50.10
CA GLY A 9 -4.08 -31.19 50.37
C GLY A 9 -4.86 -31.35 49.07
N ASP A 10 -5.46 -32.53 48.92
CA ASP A 10 -6.47 -32.87 47.91
C ASP A 10 -7.67 -31.91 47.98
N ALA A 11 -8.18 -31.51 46.81
CA ALA A 11 -9.51 -30.92 46.67
C ALA A 11 -10.23 -31.50 45.44
N PRO A 12 -11.53 -31.82 45.55
CA PRO A 12 -12.23 -32.66 44.58
C PRO A 12 -12.81 -31.88 43.39
N ALA A 13 -13.05 -32.62 42.32
CA ALA A 13 -13.79 -32.20 41.14
C ALA A 13 -15.30 -32.15 41.38
N GLN A 14 -15.95 -31.13 40.81
CA GLN A 14 -17.34 -31.02 40.29
C GLN A 14 -17.54 -29.52 39.95
N GLY A 15 -17.95 -29.04 38.78
CA GLY A 15 -18.94 -29.55 37.84
C GLY A 15 -20.10 -28.54 37.80
N ALA A 16 -20.02 -27.48 36.97
CA ALA A 16 -21.15 -26.58 36.73
C ALA A 16 -21.11 -25.96 35.33
N ALA A 17 -22.29 -25.95 34.72
CA ALA A 17 -22.64 -25.70 33.32
C ALA A 17 -22.04 -24.45 32.67
N ARG A 18 -21.54 -24.61 31.42
CA ARG A 18 -21.33 -23.49 30.49
C ARG A 18 -22.65 -23.19 29.78
N THR A 19 -23.24 -22.05 30.10
CA THR A 19 -24.34 -21.45 29.34
C THR A 19 -23.81 -20.93 28.01
N THR A 20 -24.28 -21.49 26.90
CA THR A 20 -24.03 -21.00 25.55
C THR A 20 -24.85 -19.73 25.31
N GLY A 21 -24.20 -18.57 25.40
CA GLY A 21 -24.76 -17.30 24.93
C GLY A 21 -24.69 -17.23 23.42
N ALA A 22 -25.85 -17.35 22.77
CA ALA A 22 -26.02 -17.08 21.35
C ALA A 22 -25.68 -15.61 21.05
N GLY A 23 -24.55 -15.39 20.39
CA GLY A 23 -24.18 -14.09 19.86
C GLY A 23 -25.08 -13.73 18.69
N THR A 24 -26.03 -12.83 18.93
CA THR A 24 -26.81 -12.11 17.91
C THR A 24 -25.86 -11.49 16.88
N LYS A 25 -25.93 -11.98 15.64
CA LYS A 25 -25.32 -11.32 14.48
C LYS A 25 -25.99 -9.96 14.31
N ALA A 26 -25.23 -8.90 14.54
CA ALA A 26 -25.61 -7.57 14.10
C ALA A 26 -25.59 -7.54 12.57
N ASP A 27 -26.78 -7.40 11.99
CA ASP A 27 -27.01 -7.07 10.59
C ASP A 27 -26.57 -5.62 10.38
N ALA A 28 -25.38 -5.44 9.82
CA ALA A 28 -24.98 -4.20 9.17
C ALA A 28 -24.87 -4.52 7.68
N GLY A 29 -25.69 -3.86 6.86
CA GLY A 29 -25.79 -4.03 5.40
C GLY A 29 -24.45 -3.91 4.69
N GLY A 30 -23.69 -4.99 4.71
CA GLY A 30 -22.32 -5.07 4.23
C GLY A 30 -22.31 -5.40 2.75
N ALA A 31 -21.75 -4.50 1.95
CA ALA A 31 -21.26 -4.87 0.64
C ALA A 31 -20.34 -6.09 0.81
N ALA A 32 -20.70 -7.22 0.20
CA ALA A 32 -19.96 -8.47 0.36
C ALA A 32 -18.48 -8.27 0.02
N LEU A 33 -17.59 -8.73 0.92
CA LEU A 33 -16.15 -8.69 0.69
C LEU A 33 -15.81 -9.55 -0.54
N THR A 34 -15.37 -8.93 -1.64
CA THR A 34 -15.23 -9.63 -2.92
C THR A 34 -14.06 -10.62 -2.96
N HIS A 35 -13.10 -10.54 -2.04
CA HIS A 35 -11.91 -11.40 -2.00
C HIS A 35 -12.02 -12.59 -1.02
N VAL A 36 -13.17 -12.75 -0.36
CA VAL A 36 -13.36 -13.80 0.64
C VAL A 36 -14.63 -14.57 0.30
N ARG A 37 -14.52 -15.88 0.15
CA ARG A 37 -15.68 -16.77 -0.04
C ARG A 37 -16.50 -16.88 1.24
N PRO A 38 -17.76 -17.35 1.15
CA PRO A 38 -18.58 -17.64 2.33
C PRO A 38 -17.95 -18.64 3.32
N ASP A 39 -17.02 -19.48 2.86
CA ASP A 39 -16.27 -20.44 3.69
C ASP A 39 -14.99 -19.85 4.32
N GLY A 40 -14.70 -18.57 4.09
CA GLY A 40 -13.51 -17.88 4.58
C GLY A 40 -12.26 -18.02 3.70
N ALA A 41 -12.33 -18.78 2.60
CA ALA A 41 -11.21 -18.93 1.68
C ALA A 41 -10.99 -17.66 0.86
N VAL A 42 -9.72 -17.30 0.67
CA VAL A 42 -9.31 -16.13 -0.10
C VAL A 42 -9.30 -16.48 -1.60
N LEU A 43 -9.84 -15.59 -2.44
CA LEU A 43 -9.81 -15.74 -3.90
C LEU A 43 -9.48 -14.45 -4.64
N MET A 44 -8.90 -14.61 -5.81
CA MET A 44 -8.85 -13.57 -6.84
C MET A 44 -10.21 -13.50 -7.52
N VAL A 45 -10.82 -12.32 -7.54
CA VAL A 45 -12.16 -12.09 -8.09
C VAL A 45 -12.18 -12.43 -9.59
N ASP A 46 -13.18 -13.18 -10.04
CA ASP A 46 -13.41 -13.36 -11.48
C ASP A 46 -13.86 -12.04 -12.13
N VAL A 47 -13.19 -11.68 -13.22
CA VAL A 47 -13.41 -10.43 -13.97
C VAL A 47 -13.70 -10.69 -15.45
N THR A 48 -13.94 -11.93 -15.85
CA THR A 48 -14.10 -12.36 -17.25
C THR A 48 -15.19 -11.59 -17.98
N ASP A 49 -16.36 -11.40 -17.36
CA ASP A 49 -17.51 -10.72 -17.98
C ASP A 49 -17.51 -9.20 -17.79
N LYS A 50 -16.46 -8.62 -17.19
CA LYS A 50 -16.38 -7.17 -17.01
C LYS A 50 -15.94 -6.50 -18.31
N ALA A 51 -16.54 -5.35 -18.62
CA ALA A 51 -16.15 -4.57 -19.77
C ALA A 51 -14.70 -4.06 -19.67
N VAL A 52 -13.99 -4.13 -20.80
CA VAL A 52 -12.68 -3.51 -20.98
C VAL A 52 -12.87 -2.00 -21.15
N THR A 53 -12.25 -1.21 -20.28
CA THR A 53 -12.31 0.26 -20.32
C THR A 53 -10.92 0.85 -20.09
N LYS A 54 -10.73 2.11 -20.52
CA LYS A 54 -9.58 2.91 -20.07
C LYS A 54 -9.67 3.12 -18.56
N ARG A 55 -8.53 2.99 -17.87
CA ARG A 55 -8.43 3.12 -16.42
C ARG A 55 -7.14 3.81 -16.07
N ILE A 56 -7.23 4.75 -15.14
CA ILE A 56 -6.10 5.52 -14.63
C ILE A 56 -6.20 5.54 -13.12
N ALA A 57 -5.09 5.42 -12.42
CA ALA A 57 -5.01 5.66 -10.99
C ALA A 57 -3.80 6.52 -10.68
N HIS A 58 -3.99 7.49 -9.79
CA HIS A 58 -2.93 8.31 -9.23
C HIS A 58 -2.75 7.97 -7.76
N ALA A 59 -1.50 7.84 -7.34
CA ALA A 59 -1.17 7.61 -5.94
C ALA A 59 0.02 8.47 -5.52
N GLU A 60 0.12 8.69 -4.21
CA GLU A 60 1.18 9.47 -3.58
C GLU A 60 1.85 8.68 -2.46
N ALA A 61 3.08 9.08 -2.15
CA ALA A 61 3.80 8.75 -0.93
C ALA A 61 4.66 9.96 -0.52
N THR A 62 5.01 10.08 0.76
CA THR A 62 5.88 11.16 1.25
C THR A 62 7.06 10.58 2.01
N LEU A 63 8.28 10.96 1.62
CA LEU A 63 9.49 10.69 2.39
C LEU A 63 9.88 11.95 3.17
N ILE A 64 9.79 11.90 4.50
CA ILE A 64 10.20 12.97 5.41
C ILE A 64 11.65 12.72 5.83
N THR A 65 12.49 13.75 5.73
CA THR A 65 13.92 13.71 6.11
C THR A 65 14.38 15.12 6.50
N ARG A 66 15.66 15.30 6.78
CA ARG A 66 16.20 16.60 7.18
C ARG A 66 16.43 17.53 5.98
N PRO A 67 16.39 18.86 6.17
CA PRO A 67 16.65 19.82 5.10
C PRO A 67 18.01 19.67 4.41
N ASP A 68 19.06 19.28 5.13
CA ASP A 68 20.39 19.03 4.54
C ASP A 68 20.37 17.85 3.55
N VAL A 69 19.56 16.82 3.84
CA VAL A 69 19.42 15.64 2.96
C VAL A 69 18.60 15.98 1.72
N ILE A 70 17.57 16.83 1.86
CA ILE A 70 16.83 17.36 0.71
C ILE A 70 17.75 18.13 -0.23
N ALA A 71 18.64 18.98 0.31
CA ALA A 71 19.58 19.73 -0.50
C ALA A 71 20.49 18.78 -1.32
N LEU A 72 21.03 17.74 -0.69
CA LEU A 72 21.83 16.70 -1.37
C LEU A 72 21.01 15.93 -2.44
N LEU A 73 19.76 15.60 -2.13
CA LEU A 73 18.85 14.91 -3.06
C LEU A 73 18.60 15.72 -4.32
N VAL A 74 18.32 17.02 -4.18
CA VAL A 74 18.04 17.93 -5.30
C VAL A 74 19.29 18.24 -6.11
N ALA A 75 20.45 18.33 -5.46
CA ALA A 75 21.72 18.59 -6.10
C ALA A 75 22.34 17.35 -6.80
N GLY A 76 21.84 16.13 -6.54
CA GLY A 76 22.44 14.90 -7.06
C GLY A 76 23.73 14.48 -6.33
N GLU A 77 23.99 15.04 -5.16
CA GLU A 77 25.29 14.94 -4.45
C GLU A 77 25.31 13.86 -3.35
N LEU A 78 24.32 12.96 -3.34
CA LEU A 78 24.34 11.84 -2.40
C LEU A 78 25.53 10.90 -2.69
N PRO A 79 26.15 10.29 -1.66
CA PRO A 79 27.27 9.37 -1.85
C PRO A 79 26.96 8.17 -2.77
N LYS A 80 25.67 7.82 -2.90
CA LYS A 80 25.18 6.72 -3.74
C LYS A 80 24.80 7.15 -5.17
N GLY A 81 24.90 8.44 -5.49
CA GLY A 81 24.53 9.02 -6.79
C GLY A 81 23.07 9.49 -6.87
N GLU A 82 22.55 9.53 -8.10
CA GLU A 82 21.28 10.14 -8.49
C GLU A 82 20.04 9.40 -7.92
N ALA A 83 19.63 9.78 -6.72
CA ALA A 83 18.54 9.10 -6.01
C ALA A 83 17.16 9.30 -6.65
N LEU A 84 16.83 10.51 -7.12
CA LEU A 84 15.52 10.77 -7.75
C LEU A 84 15.36 9.99 -9.06
N ALA A 85 16.41 9.95 -9.89
CA ALA A 85 16.41 9.15 -11.13
C ALA A 85 16.29 7.65 -10.84
N THR A 86 17.04 7.16 -9.85
CA THR A 86 16.99 5.75 -9.43
C THR A 86 15.61 5.37 -8.90
N ALA A 87 15.02 6.20 -8.04
CA ALA A 87 13.68 5.99 -7.50
C ALA A 87 12.58 6.04 -8.56
N ARG A 88 12.74 6.88 -9.60
CA ARG A 88 11.82 6.93 -10.75
C ARG A 88 11.75 5.58 -11.46
N ILE A 89 12.92 5.02 -11.79
CA ILE A 89 13.02 3.73 -12.47
C ILE A 89 12.46 2.63 -11.56
N ALA A 90 12.83 2.64 -10.28
CA ALA A 90 12.35 1.65 -9.32
C ALA A 90 10.82 1.68 -9.17
N GLY A 91 10.20 2.85 -9.09
CA GLY A 91 8.74 2.96 -9.04
C GLY A 91 8.06 2.44 -10.32
N ILE A 92 8.59 2.75 -11.51
CA ILE A 92 8.07 2.21 -12.78
C ILE A 92 8.21 0.68 -12.84
N MET A 93 9.33 0.14 -12.34
CA MET A 93 9.52 -1.30 -12.21
C MET A 93 8.54 -1.91 -11.21
N GLY A 94 8.34 -1.26 -10.06
CA GLY A 94 7.37 -1.64 -9.03
C GLY A 94 5.96 -1.77 -9.59
N ALA A 95 5.50 -0.78 -10.36
CA ALA A 95 4.19 -0.82 -11.03
C ALA A 95 4.01 -2.11 -11.84
N LYS A 96 5.01 -2.47 -12.65
CA LYS A 96 5.00 -3.67 -13.51
C LYS A 96 5.10 -4.99 -12.74
N GLN A 97 5.54 -4.96 -11.48
CA GLN A 97 5.70 -6.15 -10.64
C GLN A 97 4.55 -6.32 -9.62
N THR A 98 3.55 -5.44 -9.66
CA THR A 98 2.45 -5.40 -8.68
C THR A 98 1.77 -6.76 -8.48
N SER A 99 1.40 -7.46 -9.55
CA SER A 99 0.73 -8.78 -9.44
C SER A 99 1.63 -9.90 -8.92
N ALA A 100 2.96 -9.73 -8.96
CA ALA A 100 3.90 -10.65 -8.34
C ALA A 100 4.07 -10.39 -6.82
N LEU A 101 3.78 -9.16 -6.38
CA LEU A 101 3.92 -8.72 -4.99
C LEU A 101 2.61 -8.82 -4.20
N ILE A 102 1.48 -8.50 -4.84
CA ILE A 102 0.16 -8.46 -4.21
C ILE A 102 -0.62 -9.72 -4.62
N PRO A 103 -0.84 -10.69 -3.69
CA PRO A 103 -1.23 -12.06 -4.04
C PRO A 103 -2.50 -12.23 -4.89
N LEU A 104 -3.44 -11.30 -4.82
CA LEU A 104 -4.75 -11.39 -5.49
C LEU A 104 -4.96 -10.31 -6.56
N CYS A 105 -3.92 -9.57 -6.92
CA CYS A 105 -3.96 -8.65 -8.04
C CYS A 105 -3.95 -9.44 -9.35
N HIS A 106 -4.85 -9.07 -10.27
CA HIS A 106 -4.81 -9.59 -11.64
C HIS A 106 -3.54 -9.09 -12.34
N PRO A 107 -2.90 -9.92 -13.17
CA PRO A 107 -1.88 -9.42 -14.09
C PRO A 107 -2.54 -8.50 -15.13
N LEU A 108 -2.00 -7.29 -15.31
CA LEU A 108 -2.53 -6.28 -16.22
C LEU A 108 -1.46 -5.78 -17.21
N PRO A 109 -1.77 -5.64 -18.51
CA PRO A 109 -0.90 -4.96 -19.45
C PRO A 109 -0.97 -3.45 -19.21
N LEU A 110 0.05 -2.90 -18.55
CA LEU A 110 0.11 -1.45 -18.30
C LEU A 110 0.41 -0.70 -19.61
N SER A 111 -0.37 0.33 -19.88
CA SER A 111 -0.20 1.20 -21.05
C SER A 111 0.67 2.43 -20.75
N GLY A 112 0.95 2.70 -19.48
CA GLY A 112 1.89 3.72 -19.05
C GLY A 112 2.00 3.81 -17.53
N ALA A 113 3.15 4.25 -17.06
CA ALA A 113 3.43 4.50 -15.66
C ALA A 113 4.39 5.71 -15.55
N THR A 114 4.05 6.68 -14.72
CA THR A 114 4.90 7.84 -14.40
C THR A 114 5.16 7.90 -12.90
N VAL A 115 6.33 8.45 -12.54
CA VAL A 115 6.75 8.69 -11.16
C VAL A 115 7.44 10.03 -11.13
N ASP A 116 6.88 10.99 -10.41
CA ASP A 116 7.37 12.36 -10.31
C ASP A 116 7.59 12.75 -8.85
N PHE A 117 8.42 13.77 -8.62
CA PHE A 117 8.85 14.18 -7.29
C PHE A 117 8.66 15.68 -7.11
N THR A 118 8.12 16.04 -5.95
CA THR A 118 8.01 17.43 -5.50
C THR A 118 8.82 17.58 -4.21
N PRO A 119 10.09 18.01 -4.29
CA PRO A 119 10.89 18.32 -3.11
C PRO A 119 10.30 19.52 -2.36
N GLN A 120 10.33 19.46 -1.03
CA GLN A 120 10.00 20.52 -0.08
C GLN A 120 11.11 20.59 0.97
N SER A 121 11.06 21.59 1.86
CA SER A 121 12.14 21.85 2.82
C SER A 121 12.55 20.66 3.69
N ASP A 122 11.62 19.76 4.04
CA ASP A 122 11.82 18.64 4.96
C ASP A 122 11.31 17.29 4.39
N ARG A 123 10.92 17.25 3.11
CA ARG A 123 10.33 16.06 2.53
C ARG A 123 10.40 16.05 1.01
N VAL A 124 10.19 14.87 0.44
CA VAL A 124 9.89 14.69 -0.99
C VAL A 124 8.52 14.04 -1.10
N ILE A 125 7.61 14.69 -1.81
CA ILE A 125 6.32 14.08 -2.19
C ILE A 125 6.53 13.35 -3.50
N ILE A 126 6.13 12.09 -3.54
CA ILE A 126 6.24 11.20 -4.69
C ILE A 126 4.84 11.09 -5.28
N HIS A 127 4.69 11.41 -6.56
CA HIS A 127 3.44 11.29 -7.29
C HIS A 127 3.59 10.20 -8.34
N THR A 128 2.57 9.37 -8.49
CA THR A 128 2.55 8.29 -9.49
C THR A 128 1.24 8.29 -10.25
N SER A 129 1.31 8.01 -11.55
CA SER A 129 0.14 7.77 -12.40
C SER A 129 0.35 6.47 -13.17
N VAL A 130 -0.63 5.57 -13.14
CA VAL A 130 -0.62 4.33 -13.90
C VAL A 130 -1.89 4.25 -14.74
N LYS A 131 -1.71 3.87 -16.01
CA LYS A 131 -2.81 3.73 -16.98
C LYS A 131 -2.82 2.35 -17.62
N THR A 132 -4.02 1.82 -17.87
CA THR A 132 -4.25 0.59 -18.64
C THR A 132 -5.56 0.69 -19.43
N THR A 133 -5.74 -0.24 -20.37
CA THR A 133 -7.05 -0.59 -20.93
C THR A 133 -7.37 -2.01 -20.50
N GLY A 134 -8.31 -2.18 -19.57
CA GLY A 134 -8.53 -3.47 -18.90
C GLY A 134 -9.86 -3.58 -18.16
N VAL A 135 -10.05 -4.72 -17.48
CA VAL A 135 -11.30 -5.12 -16.82
C VAL A 135 -11.36 -4.78 -15.32
N THR A 136 -10.21 -4.48 -14.72
CA THR A 136 -10.08 -4.05 -13.31
C THR A 136 -9.16 -2.83 -13.19
N GLY A 137 -9.29 -2.09 -12.10
CA GLY A 137 -8.54 -0.87 -11.82
C GLY A 137 -7.03 -1.10 -11.61
N VAL A 138 -6.28 0.01 -11.60
CA VAL A 138 -4.81 0.04 -11.45
C VAL A 138 -4.36 0.78 -10.18
N GLU A 139 -5.25 0.85 -9.19
CA GLU A 139 -4.96 1.50 -7.89
C GLU A 139 -3.75 0.85 -7.21
N MET A 140 -3.63 -0.48 -7.29
CA MET A 140 -2.54 -1.22 -6.67
C MET A 140 -1.21 -0.98 -7.38
N GLU A 141 -1.22 -0.82 -8.70
CA GLU A 141 -0.03 -0.50 -9.48
C GLU A 141 0.50 0.89 -9.14
N ALA A 142 -0.38 1.88 -9.01
CA ALA A 142 0.00 3.23 -8.59
C ALA A 142 0.55 3.23 -7.15
N LEU A 143 -0.14 2.58 -6.20
CA LEU A 143 0.34 2.45 -4.82
C LEU A 143 1.69 1.74 -4.72
N THR A 144 1.88 0.66 -5.49
CA THR A 144 3.13 -0.10 -5.52
C THR A 144 4.26 0.75 -6.10
N ALA A 145 3.99 1.50 -7.18
CA ALA A 145 4.96 2.43 -7.75
C ALA A 145 5.43 3.47 -6.72
N ALA A 146 4.49 4.11 -6.01
CA ALA A 146 4.79 5.12 -5.00
C ALA A 146 5.58 4.53 -3.83
N SER A 147 5.18 3.33 -3.38
CA SER A 147 5.83 2.62 -2.27
C SER A 147 7.27 2.23 -2.61
N VAL A 148 7.47 1.64 -3.80
CA VAL A 148 8.81 1.20 -4.23
C VAL A 148 9.72 2.41 -4.46
N ALA A 149 9.23 3.47 -5.08
CA ALA A 149 9.99 4.71 -5.23
C ALA A 149 10.41 5.29 -3.87
N ALA A 150 9.50 5.30 -2.88
CA ALA A 150 9.80 5.77 -1.53
C ALA A 150 10.84 4.90 -0.81
N LEU A 151 10.71 3.57 -0.91
CA LEU A 151 11.68 2.62 -0.36
C LEU A 151 13.06 2.79 -1.02
N THR A 152 13.10 3.04 -2.33
CA THR A 152 14.36 3.32 -3.04
C THR A 152 14.97 4.63 -2.58
N LEU A 153 14.21 5.71 -2.43
CA LEU A 153 14.76 6.96 -1.88
C LEU A 153 15.33 6.74 -0.48
N TYR A 154 14.61 6.03 0.40
CA TYR A 154 15.12 5.65 1.72
C TYR A 154 16.44 4.88 1.61
N ASP A 155 16.53 3.88 0.72
CA ASP A 155 17.76 3.12 0.50
C ASP A 155 18.95 4.02 0.10
N MET A 156 18.68 5.01 -0.74
CA MET A 156 19.67 5.97 -1.24
C MET A 156 20.14 6.96 -0.16
N ILE A 157 19.29 7.32 0.81
CA ILE A 157 19.63 8.29 1.86
C ILE A 157 20.03 7.68 3.21
N LYS A 158 19.74 6.39 3.48
CA LYS A 158 19.93 5.81 4.83
C LYS A 158 21.36 5.87 5.38
N ALA A 159 22.36 6.12 4.54
CA ALA A 159 23.73 6.35 4.98
C ALA A 159 23.92 7.73 5.65
N VAL A 160 23.15 8.75 5.21
CA VAL A 160 23.20 10.13 5.71
C VAL A 160 22.01 10.47 6.62
N ASP A 161 20.89 9.76 6.52
CA ASP A 161 19.75 9.86 7.43
C ASP A 161 19.02 8.53 7.60
N LYS A 162 19.19 7.92 8.78
CA LYS A 162 18.55 6.65 9.17
C LYS A 162 17.17 6.84 9.78
N LEU A 163 16.80 8.08 10.11
CA LEU A 163 15.55 8.41 10.81
C LEU A 163 14.47 8.92 9.85
N ALA A 164 14.77 8.96 8.55
CA ALA A 164 13.81 9.32 7.52
C ALA A 164 12.57 8.40 7.62
N THR A 165 11.39 8.98 7.38
CA THR A 165 10.12 8.25 7.52
C THR A 165 9.34 8.29 6.22
N ILE A 166 8.79 7.15 5.81
CA ILE A 166 7.85 7.06 4.69
C ILE A 166 6.44 7.12 5.25
N THR A 167 5.63 8.02 4.70
CA THR A 167 4.26 8.32 5.16
C THR A 167 3.34 8.53 3.96
N ASP A 168 2.04 8.71 4.23
CA ASP A 168 1.05 9.16 3.25
C ASP A 168 0.98 8.33 1.95
N ILE A 169 1.25 7.02 2.03
CA ILE A 169 1.02 6.10 0.90
C ILE A 169 -0.48 5.95 0.68
N ARG A 170 -1.01 6.55 -0.40
CA ARG A 170 -2.46 6.61 -0.65
C ARG A 170 -2.81 6.83 -2.10
N VAL A 171 -3.98 6.32 -2.51
CA VAL A 171 -4.60 6.69 -3.80
C VAL A 171 -5.16 8.11 -3.69
N VAL A 172 -4.85 8.93 -4.69
CA VAL A 172 -5.30 10.32 -4.85
C VAL A 172 -6.54 10.39 -5.73
N SER A 173 -6.55 9.65 -6.83
CA SER A 173 -7.69 9.60 -7.73
C SER A 173 -7.64 8.33 -8.54
N LYS A 174 -8.80 7.94 -9.07
CA LYS A 174 -8.87 6.91 -10.11
C LYS A 174 -10.05 7.17 -11.03
N SER A 175 -9.91 6.76 -12.29
CA SER A 175 -10.91 6.89 -13.32
C SER A 175 -11.19 5.55 -14.02
N GLY A 176 -12.41 5.42 -14.53
CA GLY A 176 -12.88 4.26 -15.26
C GLY A 176 -13.38 3.09 -14.39
N GLY A 177 -14.01 2.13 -15.08
CA GLY A 177 -14.68 1.00 -14.46
C GLY A 177 -16.04 1.32 -13.86
N LYS A 178 -16.72 0.27 -13.35
CA LYS A 178 -18.10 0.36 -12.84
C LYS A 178 -18.27 1.33 -11.67
N SER A 179 -17.27 1.47 -10.81
CA SER A 179 -17.33 2.36 -9.64
C SER A 179 -17.13 3.84 -9.98
N GLY A 180 -16.94 4.17 -11.26
CA GLY A 180 -16.80 5.55 -11.72
C GLY A 180 -15.52 6.23 -11.24
N ASP A 181 -15.45 7.52 -11.51
CA ASP A 181 -14.29 8.35 -11.21
C ASP A 181 -14.42 8.92 -9.80
N TRP A 182 -13.29 9.00 -9.08
CA TRP A 182 -13.26 9.74 -7.82
C TRP A 182 -11.89 10.36 -7.58
N VAL A 183 -11.90 11.43 -6.79
CA VAL A 183 -10.71 12.14 -6.31
C VAL A 183 -10.82 12.28 -4.80
N ARG A 184 -9.72 12.04 -4.10
CA ARG A 184 -9.61 12.23 -2.66
C ARG A 184 -9.90 13.70 -2.34
N PRO A 185 -10.78 14.00 -1.37
CA PRO A 185 -11.03 15.37 -0.96
C PRO A 185 -9.72 16.08 -0.58
N GLY A 186 -9.48 17.26 -1.16
CA GLY A 186 -8.28 18.05 -0.90
C GLY A 186 -7.02 17.61 -1.66
N SER A 187 -7.11 16.61 -2.54
CA SER A 187 -6.00 16.22 -3.41
C SER A 187 -6.21 16.72 -4.83
N GLN A 188 -5.10 17.04 -5.52
CA GLN A 188 -5.10 17.36 -6.95
C GLN A 188 -4.47 16.17 -7.68
N PRO A 189 -5.15 15.56 -8.67
CA PRO A 189 -4.50 14.57 -9.52
C PRO A 189 -3.29 15.22 -10.20
N GLY A 190 -2.11 14.60 -10.07
CA GLY A 190 -0.94 15.04 -10.82
C GLY A 190 -1.24 15.02 -12.32
N GLY A 191 -0.79 16.04 -13.05
CA GLY A 191 -1.05 16.15 -14.49
C GLY A 191 -0.57 14.90 -15.23
N ASP A 192 -1.40 14.37 -16.12
CA ASP A 192 -0.98 13.27 -16.99
C ASP A 192 0.13 13.75 -17.91
N ALA A 193 1.33 13.15 -17.81
CA ALA A 193 2.31 13.26 -18.88
C ALA A 193 1.71 12.55 -20.10
N SER A 194 1.22 13.36 -21.04
CA SER A 194 0.66 12.95 -22.32
C SER A 194 1.65 12.14 -23.15
#